data_AF-A0ABD5X022-F1
#
_entry.id   AF-A0ABD5X022-F1
#
_cell.length_a   1.000
_cell.length_b   1.000
_cell.length_c   1.000
_cell.angle_alpha   90.00
_cell.angle_beta   90.00
_cell.angle_gamma   90.00
#
_symmetry.space_group_name_H-M   'P 1'
#
loop_
_entity.id
_entity.type
_entity.pdbx_description
1 polymer ?
#
loop_
_entity_poly.entity_id
_entity_poly.type
_entity_poly.pdbx_seq_one_letter_code
_entity_poly.pdbx_strand_id
1 'polypeptide(L)'
;MSEDTEIDPDLLREEVSQIKDAMGIQERYPSRFRFWLVTGLAVLLASSASQLIALRELSGSLHAVAWWVPLGVAGLYQWWSTDNSDATVTEAKPRIGVLWLSVFALYFVFLVTLTPVLDGMNGAAGEILLFSLIVGLVGVGYLVVGEALRAYYIRRRDRWAFYIGGGWMLTLAALMPNVDIFQTWGYATFGIAFAIHAVVSYLALK
;
A
#
# COMPACT_ATOMS: atom_id res chain seq x y z
N MET A 1 51.88 2.93 -26.78
CA MET A 1 51.74 2.88 -25.32
C MET A 1 50.25 2.95 -25.06
N SER A 2 49.64 1.84 -24.64
CA SER A 2 48.26 1.86 -24.16
C SER A 2 48.28 2.59 -22.83
N GLU A 3 47.63 3.76 -22.77
CA GLU A 3 47.30 4.36 -21.49
C GLU A 3 46.35 3.39 -20.80
N ASP A 4 46.87 2.64 -19.83
CA ASP A 4 46.06 2.03 -18.80
C ASP A 4 45.47 3.20 -18.00
N THR A 5 44.35 3.72 -18.48
CA THR A 5 43.53 4.68 -17.73
C THR A 5 43.18 3.98 -16.42
N GLU A 6 43.87 4.36 -15.36
CA GLU A 6 43.69 3.79 -14.04
C GLU A 6 42.24 4.06 -13.64
N ILE A 7 41.42 3.01 -13.72
CA ILE A 7 39.99 3.07 -13.47
C ILE A 7 39.82 3.36 -11.97
N ASP A 8 39.46 4.59 -11.62
CA ASP A 8 39.16 4.98 -10.24
C ASP A 8 37.87 4.29 -9.76
N PRO A 9 37.96 3.31 -8.86
CA PRO A 9 36.80 2.55 -8.42
C PRO A 9 35.85 3.38 -7.53
N ASP A 10 36.32 4.45 -6.88
CA ASP A 10 35.50 5.28 -6.01
C ASP A 10 34.67 6.28 -6.84
N LEU A 11 35.27 6.86 -7.88
CA LEU A 11 34.58 7.72 -8.84
C LEU A 11 33.49 6.94 -9.61
N LEU A 12 33.78 5.70 -10.01
CA LEU A 12 32.78 4.80 -10.58
C LEU A 12 31.67 4.41 -9.61
N ARG A 13 31.97 4.20 -8.32
CA ARG A 13 30.93 3.93 -7.31
C ARG A 13 30.02 5.13 -7.13
N GLU A 14 30.56 6.33 -7.17
CA GLU A 14 29.78 7.57 -7.10
C GLU A 14 28.90 7.75 -8.34
N GLU A 15 29.44 7.59 -9.54
CA GLU A 15 28.67 7.66 -10.80
C GLU A 15 27.58 6.58 -10.86
N VAL A 16 27.90 5.34 -10.49
CA VAL A 16 26.92 4.25 -10.41
C VAL A 16 25.86 4.53 -9.35
N SER A 17 26.20 5.18 -8.23
CA SER A 17 25.23 5.57 -7.21
C SER A 17 24.27 6.66 -7.73
N GLN A 18 24.79 7.65 -8.46
CA GLN A 18 23.99 8.70 -9.09
C GLN A 18 23.06 8.12 -10.17
N ILE A 19 23.54 7.21 -11.00
CA ILE A 19 22.75 6.52 -12.02
C ILE A 19 21.66 5.64 -11.38
N LYS A 20 21.99 4.93 -10.30
CA LYS A 20 21.02 4.11 -9.56
C LYS A 20 19.92 4.95 -8.93
N ASP A 21 20.26 6.09 -8.34
CA ASP A 21 19.29 7.01 -7.72
C ASP A 21 18.46 7.81 -8.75
N ALA A 22 18.84 7.79 -10.02
CA ALA A 22 18.08 8.40 -11.11
C ALA A 22 16.87 7.56 -11.57
N MET A 23 16.88 6.25 -11.35
CA MET A 23 15.80 5.36 -11.81
C MET A 23 14.59 5.35 -10.87
N GLY A 24 13.41 5.62 -11.43
CA GLY A 24 12.13 5.51 -10.75
C GLY A 24 11.54 4.10 -10.83
N ILE A 25 10.35 3.96 -10.25
CA ILE A 25 9.60 2.69 -10.23
C ILE A 25 9.13 2.32 -11.63
N GLN A 26 8.78 3.30 -12.47
CA GLN A 26 8.34 3.04 -13.84
C GLN A 26 9.45 2.46 -14.69
N GLU A 27 10.66 3.03 -14.63
CA GLU A 27 11.79 2.59 -15.43
C GLU A 27 12.27 1.20 -15.00
N ARG A 28 12.22 0.92 -13.69
CA ARG A 28 12.72 -0.33 -13.12
C ARG A 28 11.70 -1.46 -13.08
N TYR A 29 10.42 -1.13 -12.90
CA TYR A 29 9.32 -2.08 -12.72
C TYR A 29 8.04 -1.63 -13.46
N PRO A 30 8.05 -1.55 -14.80
CA PRO A 30 6.94 -0.98 -15.59
C PRO A 30 5.63 -1.75 -15.45
N SER A 31 5.66 -3.08 -15.28
CA SER A 31 4.46 -3.89 -15.01
C SER A 31 3.85 -3.56 -13.64
N ARG A 32 4.70 -3.34 -12.62
CA ARG A 32 4.28 -2.94 -11.27
C ARG A 32 3.80 -1.50 -11.22
N PHE A 33 4.24 -0.65 -12.13
CA PHE A 33 3.81 0.75 -12.20
C PHE A 33 2.31 0.91 -12.49
N ARG A 34 1.77 0.07 -13.40
CA ARG A 34 0.33 0.05 -13.71
C ARG A 34 -0.53 -0.40 -12.53
N PHE A 35 0.08 -1.05 -11.55
CA PHE A 35 -0.63 -1.57 -10.39
C PHE A 35 -1.24 -0.46 -9.52
N TRP A 36 -0.69 0.77 -9.53
CA TRP A 36 -1.31 1.92 -8.87
C TRP A 36 -2.79 2.07 -9.24
N LEU A 37 -3.11 2.05 -10.54
CA LEU A 37 -4.49 2.21 -11.02
C LEU A 37 -5.37 1.01 -10.68
N VAL A 38 -4.83 -0.21 -10.83
CA VAL A 38 -5.56 -1.45 -10.54
C VAL A 38 -5.91 -1.53 -9.06
N THR A 39 -4.95 -1.26 -8.16
CA THR A 39 -5.19 -1.21 -6.72
C THR A 39 -6.11 -0.06 -6.36
N GLY A 40 -5.93 1.13 -6.95
CA GLY A 40 -6.81 2.29 -6.73
C GLY A 40 -8.27 1.96 -7.03
N LEU A 41 -8.53 1.32 -8.17
CA LEU A 41 -9.87 0.87 -8.54
C LEU A 41 -10.38 -0.23 -7.61
N ALA A 42 -9.56 -1.22 -7.28
CA ALA A 42 -9.95 -2.31 -6.39
C ALA A 42 -10.35 -1.80 -5.00
N VAL A 43 -9.58 -0.86 -4.43
CA VAL A 43 -9.88 -0.22 -3.14
C VAL A 43 -11.14 0.63 -3.23
N LEU A 44 -11.35 1.37 -4.31
CA LEU A 44 -12.58 2.14 -4.53
C LEU A 44 -13.81 1.24 -4.56
N LEU A 45 -13.75 0.12 -5.28
CA LEU A 45 -14.84 -0.86 -5.36
C LEU A 45 -15.11 -1.51 -4.01
N ALA A 46 -14.07 -1.97 -3.31
CA ALA A 46 -14.18 -2.58 -1.99
C ALA A 46 -14.80 -1.62 -0.96
N SER A 47 -14.34 -0.37 -0.99
CA SER A 47 -14.83 0.70 -0.11
C SER A 47 -16.27 1.07 -0.43
N SER A 48 -16.64 1.16 -1.71
CA SER A 48 -18.03 1.44 -2.12
C SER A 48 -18.97 0.31 -1.72
N ALA A 49 -18.55 -0.94 -1.89
CA ALA A 49 -19.31 -2.10 -1.43
C ALA A 49 -19.45 -2.12 0.09
N SER A 50 -18.38 -1.83 0.84
CA SER A 50 -18.42 -1.71 2.30
C SER A 50 -19.32 -0.57 2.77
N GLN A 51 -19.29 0.58 2.08
CA GLN A 51 -20.20 1.68 2.37
C GLN A 51 -21.67 1.27 2.18
N LEU A 52 -21.98 0.53 1.12
CA LEU A 52 -23.33 0.03 0.86
C LEU A 52 -23.76 -1.01 1.89
N ILE A 53 -22.87 -1.90 2.32
CA ILE A 53 -23.11 -2.89 3.39
C ILE A 53 -23.50 -2.17 4.68
N ALA A 54 -22.70 -1.16 5.09
CA ALA A 54 -22.96 -0.38 6.29
C ALA A 54 -24.28 0.41 6.21
N LEU A 55 -24.55 1.10 5.08
CA LEU A 55 -25.79 1.87 4.89
C LEU A 55 -27.06 1.00 4.83
N ARG A 56 -26.91 -0.28 4.51
CA ARG A 56 -28.01 -1.25 4.42
C ARG A 56 -28.07 -2.18 5.63
N GLU A 57 -27.22 -1.96 6.64
CA GLU A 57 -27.11 -2.79 7.85
C GLU A 57 -27.03 -4.28 7.53
N LEU A 58 -26.28 -4.63 6.48
CA LEU A 58 -26.10 -6.04 6.09
C LEU A 58 -25.08 -6.72 7.02
N SER A 59 -24.99 -8.06 6.93
CA SER A 59 -24.04 -8.84 7.72
C SER A 59 -22.61 -8.31 7.58
N GLY A 60 -21.95 -8.03 8.71
CA GLY A 60 -20.56 -7.56 8.73
C GLY A 60 -19.56 -8.53 8.05
N SER A 61 -19.89 -9.82 7.97
CA SER A 61 -19.10 -10.80 7.21
C SER A 61 -18.99 -10.47 5.71
N LEU A 62 -19.91 -9.70 5.15
CA LEU A 62 -19.88 -9.26 3.77
C LEU A 62 -18.77 -8.24 3.51
N HIS A 63 -18.28 -7.53 4.54
CA HIS A 63 -17.11 -6.67 4.38
C HIS A 63 -15.90 -7.49 3.95
N ALA A 64 -15.69 -8.68 4.54
CA ALA A 64 -14.58 -9.55 4.14
C ALA A 64 -14.68 -9.91 2.65
N VAL A 65 -15.87 -10.24 2.16
CA VAL A 65 -16.10 -10.52 0.73
C VAL A 65 -15.83 -9.28 -0.13
N ALA A 66 -16.35 -8.12 0.29
CA ALA A 66 -16.18 -6.85 -0.41
C ALA A 66 -14.70 -6.46 -0.57
N TRP A 67 -13.83 -6.83 0.38
CA TRP A 67 -12.39 -6.56 0.31
C TRP A 67 -11.61 -7.66 -0.41
N TRP A 68 -11.84 -8.93 -0.07
CA TRP A 68 -11.06 -10.04 -0.62
C TRP A 68 -11.30 -10.26 -2.11
N VAL A 69 -12.50 -10.02 -2.63
CA VAL A 69 -12.80 -10.22 -4.07
C VAL A 69 -12.00 -9.23 -4.94
N PRO A 70 -12.17 -7.91 -4.83
CA PRO A 70 -11.45 -6.97 -5.69
C PRO A 70 -9.94 -6.97 -5.43
N LEU A 71 -9.49 -7.08 -4.17
CA LEU A 71 -8.06 -7.17 -3.88
C LEU A 71 -7.45 -8.50 -4.34
N GLY A 72 -8.19 -9.60 -4.23
CA GLY A 72 -7.79 -10.90 -4.75
C GLY A 72 -7.65 -10.88 -6.27
N VAL A 73 -8.60 -10.28 -6.98
CA VAL A 73 -8.52 -10.08 -8.44
C VAL A 73 -7.31 -9.20 -8.80
N ALA A 74 -7.08 -8.10 -8.09
CA ALA A 74 -5.90 -7.26 -8.30
C ALA A 74 -4.60 -8.04 -8.05
N GLY A 75 -4.53 -8.83 -6.98
CA GLY A 75 -3.36 -9.66 -6.66
C GLY A 75 -3.10 -10.75 -7.70
N LEU A 76 -4.15 -11.43 -8.19
CA LEU A 76 -4.05 -12.39 -9.29
C LEU A 76 -3.57 -11.74 -10.59
N TYR A 77 -4.11 -10.56 -10.91
CA TYR A 77 -3.65 -9.77 -12.05
C TYR A 77 -2.17 -9.40 -11.93
N GLN A 78 -1.72 -8.97 -10.75
CA GLN A 78 -0.32 -8.66 -10.48
C GLN A 78 0.58 -9.88 -10.64
N TRP A 79 0.17 -11.01 -10.06
CA TRP A 79 0.91 -12.26 -10.14
C TRP A 79 1.10 -12.73 -11.58
N TRP A 80 0.04 -12.64 -12.40
CA TRP A 80 0.10 -13.05 -13.81
C TRP A 80 0.88 -12.07 -14.70
N SER A 81 0.89 -10.78 -14.36
CA SER A 81 1.56 -9.73 -15.14
C SER A 81 3.02 -9.48 -14.75
N THR A 82 3.52 -10.13 -13.70
CA THR A 82 4.92 -9.99 -13.28
C THR A 82 5.78 -11.02 -14.01
N ASP A 83 6.66 -10.56 -14.91
CA ASP A 83 7.70 -11.41 -15.48
C ASP A 83 8.68 -11.86 -14.38
N ASN A 84 8.92 -13.18 -14.31
CA ASN A 84 9.79 -13.82 -13.30
C ASN A 84 11.30 -13.52 -13.47
N SER A 85 11.67 -12.53 -14.27
CA SER A 85 13.06 -12.20 -14.62
C SER A 85 13.85 -11.53 -13.48
N ASP A 86 13.19 -11.09 -12.41
CA ASP A 86 13.81 -10.41 -11.26
C ASP A 86 14.26 -11.35 -10.11
N ALA A 87 14.25 -12.67 -10.30
CA ALA A 87 14.59 -13.65 -9.27
C ALA A 87 16.10 -13.75 -8.93
N THR A 88 16.89 -12.70 -9.15
CA THR A 88 18.25 -12.60 -8.58
C THR A 88 18.16 -11.94 -7.21
N VAL A 89 17.77 -12.73 -6.21
CA VAL A 89 17.78 -12.35 -4.80
C VAL A 89 19.22 -12.10 -4.38
N THR A 90 19.62 -10.84 -4.32
CA THR A 90 20.79 -10.42 -3.55
C THR A 90 20.36 -10.43 -2.08
N GLU A 91 20.99 -11.26 -1.25
CA GLU A 91 20.60 -11.58 0.14
C GLU A 91 20.43 -10.36 1.07
N ALA A 92 20.85 -9.17 0.67
CA ALA A 92 20.83 -7.96 1.50
C ALA A 92 19.57 -7.07 1.38
N LYS A 93 18.65 -7.30 0.43
CA LYS A 93 17.49 -6.38 0.23
C LYS A 93 16.23 -6.80 1.01
N PRO A 94 15.49 -5.84 1.63
CA PRO A 94 14.26 -6.15 2.37
C PRO A 94 13.18 -6.77 1.49
N ARG A 95 12.67 -7.95 1.84
CA ARG A 95 11.64 -8.64 1.05
C ARG A 95 10.28 -7.96 1.20
N ILE A 96 9.87 -7.15 0.23
CA ILE A 96 8.58 -6.42 0.24
C ILE A 96 7.37 -7.33 0.49
N GLY A 97 7.37 -8.55 -0.06
CA GLY A 97 6.31 -9.53 0.19
C GLY A 97 6.20 -9.95 1.66
N VAL A 98 7.34 -10.06 2.36
CA VAL A 98 7.35 -10.36 3.81
C VAL A 98 6.79 -9.18 4.61
N LEU A 99 7.11 -7.94 4.22
CA LEU A 99 6.56 -6.73 4.86
C LEU A 99 5.02 -6.71 4.77
N TRP A 100 4.46 -6.98 3.59
CA TRP A 100 3.00 -7.08 3.43
C TRP A 100 2.42 -8.29 4.16
N LEU A 101 3.10 -9.44 4.17
CA LEU A 101 2.67 -10.59 4.96
C LEU A 101 2.59 -10.25 6.45
N SER A 102 3.54 -9.47 6.99
CA SER A 102 3.52 -9.01 8.38
C SER A 102 2.33 -8.10 8.67
N VAL A 103 1.95 -7.22 7.72
CA VAL A 103 0.71 -6.43 7.80
C VAL A 103 -0.51 -7.35 7.88
N PHE A 104 -0.65 -8.33 6.98
CA PHE A 104 -1.78 -9.26 7.03
C PHE A 104 -1.81 -10.12 8.30
N ALA A 105 -0.64 -10.52 8.81
CA ALA A 105 -0.52 -11.27 10.06
C ALA A 105 -1.01 -10.44 11.26
N LEU A 106 -0.64 -9.16 11.34
CA LEU A 106 -1.11 -8.27 12.40
C LEU A 106 -2.62 -7.98 12.28
N TYR A 107 -3.14 -7.85 11.06
CA TYR A 107 -4.58 -7.77 10.84
C TYR A 107 -5.32 -8.98 11.42
N PHE A 108 -4.81 -10.20 11.18
CA PHE A 108 -5.40 -11.41 11.76
C PHE A 108 -5.36 -11.39 13.30
N VAL A 109 -4.28 -10.91 13.90
CA VAL A 109 -4.20 -10.72 15.36
C VAL A 109 -5.28 -9.74 15.83
N PHE A 110 -5.50 -8.62 15.14
CA PHE A 110 -6.59 -7.68 15.49
C PHE A 110 -7.96 -8.34 15.41
N LEU A 111 -8.24 -9.14 14.37
CA LEU A 111 -9.51 -9.87 14.30
C LEU A 111 -9.70 -10.76 15.54
N VAL A 112 -8.75 -11.62 15.85
CA VAL A 112 -8.90 -12.58 16.97
C VAL A 112 -8.98 -11.86 18.32
N THR A 113 -8.19 -10.81 18.52
CA THR A 113 -8.08 -10.14 19.83
C THR A 113 -9.17 -9.11 20.09
N LEU A 114 -9.69 -8.45 19.05
CA LEU A 114 -10.66 -7.38 19.20
C LEU A 114 -12.11 -7.85 19.06
N THR A 115 -12.40 -8.99 18.42
CA THR A 115 -13.77 -9.49 18.27
C THR A 115 -14.58 -9.44 19.58
N PRO A 116 -14.09 -9.93 20.74
CA PRO A 116 -14.88 -9.89 21.98
C PRO A 116 -15.21 -8.48 22.46
N VAL A 117 -14.33 -7.51 22.18
CA VAL A 117 -14.53 -6.10 22.53
C VAL A 117 -15.52 -5.45 21.56
N LEU A 118 -15.39 -5.76 20.27
CA LEU A 118 -16.24 -5.20 19.22
C LEU A 118 -17.69 -5.73 19.31
N ASP A 119 -17.89 -6.99 19.71
CA ASP A 119 -19.22 -7.57 19.92
C ASP A 119 -20.00 -6.86 21.05
N GLY A 120 -19.29 -6.24 22.00
CA GLY A 120 -19.89 -5.42 23.06
C GLY A 120 -20.23 -3.98 22.64
N MET A 121 -19.84 -3.55 21.45
CA MET A 121 -20.09 -2.21 20.92
C MET A 121 -21.34 -2.18 20.03
N ASN A 122 -21.84 -0.98 19.74
CA ASN A 122 -22.77 -0.81 18.62
C ASN A 122 -22.07 -1.27 17.33
N GLY A 123 -22.74 -2.13 16.53
CA GLY A 123 -22.17 -2.74 15.33
C GLY A 123 -21.46 -1.75 14.40
N ALA A 124 -22.07 -0.60 14.11
CA ALA A 124 -21.46 0.41 13.24
C ALA A 124 -20.20 1.04 13.84
N ALA A 125 -20.18 1.30 15.15
CA ALA A 125 -19.02 1.86 15.83
C ALA A 125 -17.87 0.84 15.91
N GLY A 126 -18.19 -0.43 16.15
CA GLY A 126 -17.22 -1.52 16.13
C GLY A 126 -16.60 -1.74 14.74
N GLU A 127 -17.43 -1.72 13.70
CA GLU A 127 -17.00 -1.88 12.31
C GLU A 127 -16.08 -0.74 11.85
N ILE A 128 -16.43 0.52 12.15
CA ILE A 128 -15.59 1.68 11.84
C ILE A 128 -14.29 1.66 12.65
N LEU A 129 -14.33 1.27 13.93
CA LEU A 129 -13.13 1.14 14.74
C LEU A 129 -12.18 0.10 14.13
N LEU A 130 -12.68 -1.09 13.79
CA LEU A 130 -11.89 -2.13 13.14
C LEU A 130 -11.33 -1.63 11.79
N PHE A 131 -12.16 -0.98 10.98
CA PHE A 131 -11.74 -0.43 9.69
C PHE A 131 -10.64 0.63 9.86
N SER A 132 -10.75 1.50 10.85
CA SER A 132 -9.74 2.52 11.15
C SER A 132 -8.38 1.91 11.49
N LEU A 133 -8.36 0.80 12.23
CA LEU A 133 -7.14 0.06 12.55
C LEU A 133 -6.51 -0.57 11.29
N ILE A 134 -7.34 -1.12 10.39
CA ILE A 134 -6.88 -1.66 9.11
C ILE A 134 -6.26 -0.55 8.26
N VAL A 135 -6.93 0.60 8.12
CA VAL A 135 -6.40 1.74 7.36
C VAL A 135 -5.09 2.24 7.98
N GLY A 136 -5.02 2.33 9.30
CA GLY A 136 -3.78 2.68 10.00
C GLY A 136 -2.65 1.70 9.71
N LEU A 137 -2.96 0.40 9.70
CA LEU A 137 -1.99 -0.65 9.39
C LEU A 137 -1.49 -0.59 7.95
N VAL A 138 -2.38 -0.35 6.98
CA VAL A 138 -2.00 -0.10 5.58
C VAL A 138 -1.14 1.16 5.48
N GLY A 139 -1.47 2.21 6.24
CA GLY A 139 -0.68 3.43 6.34
C GLY A 139 0.75 3.18 6.82
N VAL A 140 0.93 2.39 7.89
CA VAL A 140 2.25 1.93 8.35
C VAL A 140 2.95 1.13 7.26
N GLY A 141 2.25 0.19 6.61
CA GLY A 141 2.77 -0.59 5.50
C GLY A 141 3.33 0.28 4.39
N TYR A 142 2.63 1.38 4.04
CA TYR A 142 3.10 2.36 3.07
C TYR A 142 4.41 3.03 3.50
N LEU A 143 4.49 3.52 4.74
CA LEU A 143 5.72 4.15 5.25
C LEU A 143 6.91 3.19 5.22
N VAL A 144 6.69 1.94 5.67
CA VAL A 144 7.72 0.90 5.73
C VAL A 144 8.16 0.50 4.32
N VAL A 145 7.24 0.35 3.36
CA VAL A 145 7.59 0.10 1.96
C VAL A 145 8.36 1.29 1.38
N GLY A 146 7.90 2.52 1.60
CA GLY A 146 8.59 3.73 1.16
C GLY A 146 10.04 3.80 1.66
N GLU A 147 10.30 3.37 2.89
CA GLU A 147 11.65 3.28 3.44
C GLU A 147 12.44 2.11 2.85
N ALA A 148 11.84 0.92 2.72
CA ALA A 148 12.47 -0.25 2.12
C ALA A 148 12.93 0.02 0.69
N LEU A 149 12.21 0.83 -0.08
CA LEU A 149 12.58 1.24 -1.44
C LEU A 149 13.94 1.97 -1.51
N ARG A 150 14.47 2.51 -0.41
CA ARG A 150 15.85 3.04 -0.36
C ARG A 150 16.89 1.94 -0.62
N ALA A 151 16.71 0.75 -0.03
CA ALA A 151 17.60 -0.40 -0.27
C ALA A 151 17.48 -0.95 -1.70
N TYR A 152 16.41 -0.58 -2.41
CA TYR A 152 16.23 -0.88 -3.83
C TYR A 152 16.80 0.20 -4.76
N TYR A 153 17.40 1.27 -4.22
CA TYR A 153 17.88 2.42 -4.99
C TYR A 153 16.80 3.00 -5.90
N ILE A 154 15.58 3.17 -5.37
CA ILE A 154 14.50 3.86 -6.07
C ILE A 154 14.59 5.34 -5.75
N ARG A 155 14.46 6.21 -6.76
CA ARG A 155 14.52 7.67 -6.64
C ARG A 155 13.68 8.21 -5.47
N ARG A 156 14.19 9.25 -4.79
CA ARG A 156 13.52 9.91 -3.66
C ARG A 156 12.10 10.41 -3.97
N ARG A 157 11.87 10.91 -5.18
CA ARG A 157 10.55 11.41 -5.63
C ARG A 157 9.48 10.32 -5.54
N ASP A 158 9.81 9.11 -5.98
CA ASP A 158 8.90 7.97 -6.02
C ASP A 158 8.54 7.46 -4.62
N ARG A 159 9.50 7.55 -3.68
CA ARG A 159 9.26 7.21 -2.27
C ARG A 159 8.27 8.16 -1.59
N TRP A 160 8.15 9.42 -2.04
CA TRP A 160 7.20 10.36 -1.48
C TRP A 160 5.74 9.96 -1.68
N ALA A 161 5.40 9.24 -2.76
CA ALA A 161 4.06 8.69 -2.92
C ALA A 161 3.69 7.79 -1.74
N PHE A 162 4.63 6.95 -1.29
CA PHE A 162 4.43 6.08 -0.14
C PHE A 162 4.37 6.86 1.19
N TYR A 163 5.24 7.85 1.38
CA TYR A 163 5.23 8.65 2.62
C TYR A 163 3.97 9.51 2.76
N ILE A 164 3.54 10.17 1.68
CA ILE A 164 2.29 10.95 1.64
C ILE A 164 1.11 9.99 1.85
N GLY A 165 1.10 8.87 1.14
CA GLY A 165 0.13 7.79 1.27
C GLY A 165 -0.07 7.35 2.72
N GLY A 166 1.03 6.96 3.37
CA GLY A 166 1.02 6.54 4.77
C GLY A 166 0.56 7.66 5.71
N GLY A 167 1.03 8.89 5.51
CA GLY A 167 0.69 10.03 6.35
C GLY A 167 -0.80 10.35 6.36
N TRP A 168 -1.44 10.43 5.19
CA TRP A 168 -2.88 10.71 5.14
C TRP A 168 -3.71 9.52 5.65
N MET A 169 -3.29 8.28 5.39
CA MET A 169 -3.98 7.09 5.90
C MET A 169 -3.95 7.02 7.43
N LEU A 170 -2.80 7.28 8.06
CA LEU A 170 -2.68 7.35 9.51
C LEU A 170 -3.53 8.48 10.10
N THR A 171 -3.56 9.63 9.43
CA THR A 171 -4.41 10.75 9.84
C THR A 171 -5.89 10.36 9.78
N LEU A 172 -6.33 9.76 8.68
CA LEU A 172 -7.72 9.31 8.51
C LEU A 172 -8.08 8.21 9.52
N ALA A 173 -7.17 7.26 9.78
CA ALA A 173 -7.33 6.22 10.79
C ALA A 173 -7.60 6.81 12.18
N ALA A 174 -6.86 7.85 12.57
CA ALA A 174 -7.08 8.54 13.85
C ALA A 174 -8.42 9.31 13.88
N LEU A 175 -8.85 9.86 12.75
CA LEU A 175 -10.10 10.65 12.67
C LEU A 175 -11.36 9.78 12.59
N MET A 176 -11.28 8.61 11.95
CA MET A 176 -12.44 7.75 11.68
C MET A 176 -13.32 7.44 12.92
N PRO A 177 -12.77 6.98 14.06
CA PRO A 177 -13.61 6.70 15.23
C PRO A 177 -14.04 7.97 15.98
N ASN A 178 -13.34 9.09 15.79
CA ASN A 178 -13.49 10.31 16.60
C ASN A 178 -14.34 11.41 15.94
N VAL A 179 -14.68 11.27 14.65
CA VAL A 179 -15.42 12.30 13.91
C VAL A 179 -16.68 11.68 13.30
N ASP A 180 -17.84 12.24 13.65
CA ASP A 180 -19.17 11.73 13.28
C ASP A 180 -19.32 11.47 11.78
N ILE A 181 -18.81 12.37 10.93
CA ILE A 181 -18.91 12.21 9.47
C ILE A 181 -18.24 10.92 8.99
N PHE A 182 -17.13 10.51 9.62
CA PHE A 182 -16.40 9.31 9.25
C PHE A 182 -16.97 8.04 9.88
N GLN A 183 -17.74 8.15 10.96
CA GLN A 183 -18.52 7.02 11.47
C GLN A 183 -19.59 6.58 10.47
N THR A 184 -20.12 7.50 9.66
CA THR A 184 -21.07 7.16 8.59
C THR A 184 -20.39 6.94 7.24
N TRP A 185 -19.48 7.82 6.84
CA TRP A 185 -18.91 7.86 5.48
C TRP A 185 -17.44 7.42 5.40
N GLY A 186 -16.90 6.79 6.44
CA GLY A 186 -15.49 6.42 6.55
C GLY A 186 -15.02 5.55 5.38
N TYR A 187 -15.79 4.53 5.01
CA TYR A 187 -15.47 3.65 3.88
C TYR A 187 -15.37 4.42 2.56
N ALA A 188 -16.43 5.14 2.18
CA ALA A 188 -16.43 5.93 0.94
C ALA A 188 -15.32 6.97 0.92
N THR A 189 -15.10 7.68 2.03
CA THR A 189 -14.03 8.68 2.17
C THR A 189 -12.67 8.03 1.89
N PHE A 190 -12.36 6.90 2.54
CA PHE A 190 -11.11 6.19 2.32
C PHE A 190 -10.97 5.74 0.86
N GLY A 191 -12.01 5.13 0.29
CA GLY A 191 -11.99 4.64 -1.10
C GLY A 191 -11.72 5.74 -2.11
N ILE A 192 -12.40 6.88 -1.98
CA ILE A 192 -12.22 8.04 -2.87
C ILE A 192 -10.82 8.64 -2.69
N ALA A 193 -10.40 8.88 -1.44
CA ALA A 193 -9.08 9.44 -1.15
C ALA A 193 -7.95 8.54 -1.67
N PHE A 194 -8.09 7.22 -1.49
CA PHE A 194 -7.13 6.24 -1.99
C PHE A 194 -7.10 6.21 -3.52
N ALA A 195 -8.26 6.23 -4.19
CA ALA A 195 -8.32 6.26 -5.65
C ALA A 195 -7.66 7.53 -6.22
N ILE A 196 -7.94 8.69 -5.63
CA ILE A 196 -7.28 9.95 -5.98
C ILE A 196 -5.77 9.83 -5.77
N HIS A 197 -5.34 9.34 -4.61
CA HIS A 197 -3.92 9.14 -4.31
C HIS A 197 -3.24 8.21 -5.33
N ALA A 198 -3.89 7.12 -5.72
CA ALA A 198 -3.39 6.18 -6.70
C ALA A 198 -3.26 6.80 -8.10
N VAL A 199 -4.26 7.55 -8.55
CA VAL A 199 -4.24 8.25 -9.84
C VAL A 199 -3.17 9.35 -9.85
N VAL A 200 -3.09 10.16 -8.80
CA VAL A 200 -2.09 11.22 -8.67
C VAL A 200 -0.69 10.62 -8.64
N SER A 201 -0.46 9.55 -7.88
CA SER A 201 0.83 8.84 -7.86
C SER A 201 1.17 8.27 -9.23
N TYR A 202 0.22 7.65 -9.93
CA TYR A 202 0.43 7.14 -11.28
C TYR A 202 0.80 8.26 -12.27
N LEU A 203 0.16 9.44 -12.20
CA LEU A 203 0.47 10.55 -13.10
C LEU A 203 1.78 11.27 -12.74
N ALA A 204 2.07 11.44 -11.45
CA ALA A 204 3.25 12.17 -10.98
C ALA A 204 4.55 11.37 -11.10
N LEU A 205 4.45 10.04 -11.08
CA LEU A 205 5.58 9.12 -11.18
C LEU A 205 5.78 8.56 -12.59
N LYS A 206 4.89 8.92 -13.53
CA LYS A 206 5.07 8.65 -14.96
C LYS A 206 6.06 9.65 -15.58
#